data_AF-A0A9P5XMK4-F1
#
_entry.id   AF-A0A9P5XMK4-F1
#
_cell.length_a   1.000
_cell.length_b   1.000
_cell.length_c   1.000
_cell.angle_alpha   90.00
_cell.angle_beta   90.00
_cell.angle_gamma   90.00
#
_symmetry.space_group_name_H-M   'P 1'
#
loop_
_entity.id
_entity.type
_entity.pdbx_description
1 polymer ?
#
loop_
_entity_poly.entity_id
_entity_poly.type
_entity_poly.pdbx_seq_one_letter_code
_entity_poly.pdbx_strand_id
1 'polypeptide(L)'
;MPLIIADAGSIGPHALLDVPEKYLIFYSSPVHGKLWCPDCRDVEQFVRESFTKEGAPDALIVYVGDRPQWKAASNPFRGDPWNLKSIPTIVKVENGKEVGRLVESEIPEKLESLMQ
;
A
#
# COMPACT_ATOMS: atom_id res chain seq x y z
N MET A 1 -1.76 10.21 12.85
CA MET A 1 -3.16 10.28 12.36
C MET A 1 -3.70 8.86 12.16
N PRO A 2 -5.03 8.61 12.06
CA PRO A 2 -5.52 7.26 11.78
C PRO A 2 -5.19 6.84 10.34
N LEU A 3 -4.77 5.58 10.14
CA LEU A 3 -4.63 5.01 8.80
C LEU A 3 -6.01 4.70 8.22
N ILE A 4 -6.27 5.19 7.02
CA ILE A 4 -7.50 4.90 6.28
C ILE A 4 -7.29 3.60 5.52
N ILE A 5 -8.36 2.82 5.32
CA ILE A 5 -8.33 1.55 4.61
C ILE A 5 -9.30 1.62 3.44
N ALA A 6 -8.80 1.27 2.26
CA ALA A 6 -9.59 0.96 1.07
C ALA A 6 -9.44 -0.53 0.71
N ASP A 7 -10.55 -1.17 0.36
CA ASP A 7 -10.50 -2.47 -0.30
C ASP A 7 -10.74 -2.32 -1.80
N ALA A 8 -10.32 -3.34 -2.56
CA ALA A 8 -10.47 -3.41 -4.01
C ALA A 8 -11.93 -3.31 -4.51
N GLY A 9 -12.93 -3.48 -3.64
CA GLY A 9 -14.35 -3.37 -3.98
C GLY A 9 -14.91 -1.95 -3.78
N SER A 10 -14.25 -1.12 -2.96
CA SER A 10 -14.75 0.18 -2.53
C SER A 10 -14.20 1.35 -3.36
N ILE A 11 -12.95 1.26 -3.84
CA ILE A 11 -12.31 2.30 -4.65
C ILE A 11 -11.59 1.63 -5.83
N GLY A 12 -11.91 2.06 -7.05
CA GLY A 12 -11.25 1.56 -8.26
C GLY A 12 -9.78 2.01 -8.33
N PRO A 13 -8.87 1.22 -8.95
CA PRO A 13 -7.44 1.54 -8.96
C PRO A 13 -7.09 2.89 -9.57
N HIS A 14 -7.86 3.38 -10.55
CA HIS A 14 -7.61 4.70 -11.13
C HIS A 14 -8.00 5.84 -10.16
N ALA A 15 -9.06 5.66 -9.35
CA ALA A 15 -9.49 6.66 -8.38
C ALA A 15 -8.48 6.85 -7.24
N LEU A 16 -7.59 5.88 -7.02
CA LEU A 16 -6.47 6.01 -6.08
C LEU A 16 -5.43 7.07 -6.50
N LEU A 17 -5.46 7.57 -7.74
CA LEU A 17 -4.62 8.70 -8.16
C LEU A 17 -5.14 10.04 -7.63
N ASP A 18 -6.43 10.10 -7.28
CA ASP A 18 -7.14 11.33 -6.88
C ASP A 18 -7.42 11.41 -5.38
N VAL A 19 -6.98 10.42 -4.60
CA VAL A 19 -7.15 10.43 -3.14
C VAL A 19 -6.22 11.47 -2.49
N PRO A 20 -6.62 12.08 -1.36
CA PRO A 20 -5.82 13.11 -0.72
C PRO A 20 -4.54 12.56 -0.05
N GLU A 21 -4.47 11.27 0.25
CA GLU A 21 -3.32 10.65 0.89
C GLU A 21 -2.11 10.58 -0.05
N LYS A 22 -0.96 11.03 0.45
CA LYS A 22 0.29 11.04 -0.33
C LYS A 22 0.93 9.66 -0.45
N TYR A 23 0.59 8.74 0.43
CA TYR A 23 1.19 7.41 0.48
C TYR A 23 0.11 6.33 0.35
N LEU A 24 0.31 5.43 -0.60
CA LEU A 24 -0.53 4.26 -0.80
C LEU A 24 0.25 3.02 -0.40
N ILE A 25 -0.30 2.24 0.54
CA ILE A 25 0.32 1.05 1.10
C ILE A 25 -0.45 -0.16 0.61
N PHE A 26 0.06 -0.85 -0.40
CA PHE A 26 -0.57 -2.02 -0.98
C PHE A 26 -0.22 -3.27 -0.18
N TYR A 27 -1.22 -3.84 0.50
CA TYR A 27 -1.11 -5.05 1.30
C TYR A 27 -2.01 -6.17 0.78
N SER A 28 -1.71 -7.40 1.20
CA SER A 28 -2.66 -8.51 1.09
C SER A 28 -3.91 -8.24 1.91
N SER A 29 -5.09 -8.66 1.45
CA SER A 29 -6.28 -8.61 2.31
C SER A 29 -6.11 -9.45 3.59
N PRO A 30 -6.75 -9.09 4.70
CA PRO A 30 -6.76 -9.92 5.89
C PRO A 30 -7.60 -11.18 5.66
N VAL A 31 -7.10 -12.33 6.09
CA VAL A 31 -7.80 -13.62 6.15
C VAL A 31 -7.74 -14.09 7.59
N HIS A 32 -8.91 -14.28 8.22
CA HIS A 32 -9.03 -14.55 9.67
C HIS A 32 -8.33 -13.50 10.55
N GLY A 33 -8.46 -12.22 10.18
CA GLY A 33 -7.95 -11.09 10.96
C GLY A 33 -6.45 -10.83 10.83
N LYS A 34 -5.74 -11.50 9.90
CA LYS A 34 -4.32 -11.25 9.63
C LYS A 34 -4.06 -11.17 8.14
N LEU A 35 -3.14 -10.30 7.73
CA LEU A 35 -2.65 -10.23 6.34
C LEU A 35 -2.16 -11.63 5.92
N TRP A 36 -2.63 -12.15 4.78
CA TRP A 36 -2.28 -13.52 4.38
C TRP A 36 -0.82 -13.63 3.90
N CYS A 37 -0.24 -12.54 3.38
CA CYS A 37 1.14 -12.49 2.91
C CYS A 37 2.12 -12.37 4.09
N PRO A 38 3.13 -13.26 4.21
CA PRO A 38 4.17 -13.16 5.24
C PRO A 38 4.90 -11.83 5.25
N ASP A 39 5.40 -11.38 4.09
CA ASP A 39 6.19 -10.14 3.98
C ASP A 39 5.37 -8.91 4.38
N CYS A 40 4.05 -8.93 4.11
CA CYS A 40 3.15 -7.85 4.57
C CYS A 40 3.05 -7.82 6.10
N ARG A 41 2.96 -8.98 6.76
CA ARG A 41 2.89 -9.05 8.23
C ARG A 41 4.19 -8.60 8.88
N ASP A 42 5.32 -8.94 8.28
CA ASP A 42 6.64 -8.64 8.84
C ASP A 42 6.89 -7.12 8.91
N VAL A 43 6.32 -6.34 7.98
CA VAL A 43 6.44 -4.87 7.97
C VAL A 43 5.23 -4.13 8.54
N GLU A 44 4.11 -4.82 8.80
CA GLU A 44 2.82 -4.20 9.18
C GLU A 44 2.95 -3.27 10.38
N GLN A 45 3.58 -3.74 11.45
CA GLN A 45 3.75 -2.97 12.68
C GLN A 45 4.65 -1.75 12.44
N PHE A 46 5.79 -1.93 11.78
CA PHE A 46 6.74 -0.86 11.49
C PHE A 46 6.09 0.25 10.65
N VAL A 47 5.43 -0.11 9.56
CA VAL A 47 4.72 0.84 8.68
C VAL A 47 3.62 1.57 9.46
N ARG A 48 2.83 0.84 10.26
CA ARG A 48 1.78 1.44 11.08
C ARG A 48 2.35 2.47 12.05
N GLU A 49 3.45 2.15 12.73
CA GLU A 49 4.10 3.07 13.65
C GLU A 49 4.64 4.30 12.91
N SER A 50 5.31 4.15 11.76
CA SER A 50 5.84 5.28 10.99
C SER A 50 4.76 6.28 10.58
N PHE A 51 3.60 5.83 10.08
CA PHE A 51 2.52 6.72 9.62
C PHE A 51 1.56 7.19 10.74
N THR A 52 1.66 6.64 11.95
CA THR A 52 0.84 7.09 13.09
C THR A 52 1.56 8.08 14.02
N LYS A 53 2.88 8.26 13.85
CA LYS A 53 3.69 9.28 14.55
C LYS A 53 3.10 10.68 14.36
N GLU A 54 3.34 11.55 15.34
CA GLU A 54 2.98 12.97 15.25
C GLU A 54 3.74 13.64 14.11
N GLY A 55 3.03 14.39 13.27
CA GLY A 55 3.60 15.05 12.09
C GLY A 55 3.88 14.12 10.90
N ALA A 56 3.58 12.82 10.99
CA ALA A 56 3.68 11.93 9.85
C ALA A 56 2.67 12.30 8.75
N PRO A 57 3.02 12.12 7.46
CA PRO A 57 2.10 12.33 6.36
C PRO A 57 0.95 11.31 6.37
N ASP A 58 -0.17 11.69 5.73
CA ASP A 58 -1.31 10.81 5.58
C ASP A 58 -1.02 9.65 4.61
N ALA A 59 -1.54 8.48 4.95
CA ALA A 59 -1.40 7.26 4.17
C ALA A 59 -2.70 6.45 4.13
N LEU A 60 -2.92 5.80 2.99
CA LEU A 60 -4.04 4.92 2.71
C LEU A 60 -3.54 3.49 2.54
N ILE A 61 -4.05 2.56 3.35
CA ILE A 61 -3.85 1.14 3.13
C ILE A 61 -4.82 0.66 2.05
N VAL A 62 -4.29 -0.04 1.05
CA VAL A 62 -5.05 -0.61 -0.06
C VAL A 62 -4.89 -2.13 -0.04
N TYR A 63 -6.01 -2.85 0.13
CA TYR A 63 -5.99 -4.31 0.07
C TYR A 63 -6.17 -4.82 -1.35
N VAL A 64 -5.20 -5.60 -1.84
CA VAL A 64 -5.17 -6.11 -3.22
C VAL A 64 -6.02 -7.36 -3.46
N GLY A 65 -6.69 -7.87 -2.41
CA GLY A 65 -7.46 -9.10 -2.45
C GLY A 65 -6.81 -10.27 -1.69
N ASP A 66 -7.50 -11.40 -1.71
CA ASP A 66 -6.97 -12.67 -1.24
C ASP A 66 -5.85 -13.21 -2.15
N ARG A 67 -5.24 -14.35 -1.77
CA ARG A 67 -4.10 -14.90 -2.51
C ARG A 67 -4.46 -15.29 -3.96
N PRO A 68 -5.57 -16.00 -4.25
CA PRO A 68 -6.02 -16.23 -5.62
C PRO A 68 -6.23 -14.95 -6.43
N GLN A 69 -6.94 -13.95 -5.87
CA GLN A 69 -7.19 -12.67 -6.52
C GLN A 69 -5.89 -11.94 -6.85
N TRP A 70 -4.93 -11.91 -5.93
CA TRP A 70 -3.61 -11.29 -6.17
C TRP A 70 -2.79 -12.01 -7.23
N LYS A 71 -2.85 -13.34 -7.29
CA LYS A 71 -2.10 -14.13 -8.28
C LYS A 71 -2.68 -14.03 -9.70
N ALA A 72 -3.96 -13.69 -9.83
CA ALA A 72 -4.58 -13.53 -11.14
C ALA A 72 -3.90 -12.40 -11.93
N ALA A 73 -3.57 -12.65 -13.19
CA ALA A 73 -3.03 -11.62 -14.09
C ALA A 73 -4.02 -10.46 -14.31
N SER A 74 -5.32 -10.74 -14.17
CA SER A 74 -6.40 -9.76 -14.24
C SER A 74 -6.59 -8.95 -12.95
N ASN A 75 -5.72 -9.12 -11.94
CA ASN A 75 -5.78 -8.29 -10.75
C ASN A 75 -5.58 -6.83 -11.17
N PRO A 76 -6.49 -5.92 -10.78
CA PRO A 76 -6.51 -4.58 -11.34
C PRO A 76 -5.32 -3.73 -10.88
N PHE A 77 -4.60 -4.13 -9.81
CA PHE A 77 -3.37 -3.47 -9.38
C PHE A 77 -2.11 -3.96 -10.09
N ARG A 78 -2.17 -5.06 -10.85
CA ARG A 78 -1.04 -5.56 -11.65
C ARG A 78 -0.87 -4.83 -12.99
N GLY A 79 -1.91 -4.15 -13.45
CA GLY A 79 -1.90 -3.30 -14.64
C GLY A 79 -1.84 -1.81 -14.31
N ASP A 80 -2.07 -0.96 -15.31
CA ASP A 80 -2.10 0.49 -15.13
C ASP A 80 -3.19 0.95 -14.14
N PRO A 81 -2.90 1.97 -13.31
CA PRO A 81 -1.66 2.76 -13.29
C PRO A 81 -0.54 2.16 -12.41
N TRP A 82 -0.86 1.23 -11.51
CA TRP A 82 0.05 0.84 -10.41
C TRP A 82 1.13 -0.16 -10.83
N ASN A 83 0.85 -1.02 -11.80
CA ASN A 83 1.79 -1.99 -12.34
C ASN A 83 2.53 -2.80 -11.25
N LEU A 84 1.84 -3.16 -10.16
CA LEU A 84 2.45 -3.83 -9.01
C LEU A 84 3.03 -5.20 -9.40
N LYS A 85 4.23 -5.48 -8.93
CA LYS A 85 4.92 -6.77 -9.16
C LYS A 85 4.89 -7.66 -7.92
N SER A 86 4.91 -7.03 -6.75
CA SER A 86 4.92 -7.68 -5.43
C SER A 86 4.06 -6.91 -4.41
N ILE A 87 3.81 -7.56 -3.29
CA ILE A 87 3.29 -6.94 -2.07
C ILE A 87 4.15 -7.43 -0.89
N PRO A 88 4.42 -6.60 0.13
CA PRO A 88 3.95 -5.23 0.28
C PRO A 88 4.65 -4.25 -0.70
N THR A 89 3.93 -3.22 -1.13
CA THR A 89 4.49 -2.10 -1.91
C THR A 89 3.97 -0.78 -1.35
N ILE A 90 4.85 0.20 -1.15
CA ILE A 90 4.48 1.57 -0.77
C ILE A 90 4.75 2.49 -1.96
N VAL A 91 3.77 3.29 -2.34
CA VAL A 91 3.89 4.28 -3.42
C VAL A 91 3.64 5.67 -2.84
N LYS A 92 4.55 6.61 -3.11
CA LYS A 92 4.37 8.05 -2.86
C LYS A 92 3.78 8.68 -4.11
N VAL A 93 2.64 9.34 -3.96
CA VAL A 93 1.90 10.02 -5.03
C VAL A 93 1.89 11.52 -4.75
N GLU A 94 2.21 12.31 -5.77
CA GLU A 94 2.08 13.77 -5.73
C GLU A 94 1.41 14.24 -7.03
N ASN A 95 0.33 15.03 -6.89
CA ASN A 95 -0.44 15.55 -8.03
C ASN A 95 -0.85 14.46 -9.05
N GLY A 96 -1.34 13.32 -8.55
CA GLY A 96 -1.79 12.19 -9.37
C GLY A 96 -0.67 11.43 -10.08
N LYS A 97 0.59 11.60 -9.66
CA LYS A 97 1.74 10.89 -10.23
C LYS A 97 2.54 10.17 -9.14
N GLU A 98 2.96 8.95 -9.45
CA GLU A 98 3.95 8.24 -8.65
C GLU A 98 5.28 9.00 -8.71
N VAL A 99 5.80 9.36 -7.53
CA VAL A 99 7.10 10.04 -7.37
C VAL A 99 8.11 9.20 -6.58
N GLY A 100 7.67 8.07 -6.01
CA GLY A 100 8.55 7.13 -5.32
C GLY A 100 7.85 5.82 -5.00
N ARG A 101 8.63 4.75 -4.89
CA ARG A 101 8.14 3.40 -4.61
C ARG A 101 9.15 2.64 -3.76
N LEU A 102 8.66 1.86 -2.81
CA LEU A 102 9.42 0.85 -2.07
C LEU A 102 8.72 -0.49 -2.20
N VAL A 103 9.48 -1.55 -2.45
CA VAL A 103 8.96 -2.93 -2.50
C VAL A 103 9.57 -3.78 -1.40
N GLU A 104 8.74 -4.65 -0.79
CA GLU A 104 9.17 -5.73 0.11
C GLU A 104 10.29 -5.33 1.10
N SER A 105 11.54 -5.76 0.83
CA SER A 105 12.71 -5.57 1.69
C SER A 105 13.22 -4.13 1.77
N GLU A 106 12.81 -3.25 0.87
CA GLU A 106 13.22 -1.84 0.90
C GLU A 106 12.48 -1.05 1.99
N ILE A 107 11.31 -1.52 2.41
CA ILE A 107 10.43 -0.80 3.32
C ILE A 107 11.11 -0.53 4.68
N PRO A 108 11.69 -1.52 5.38
CA PRO A 108 12.32 -1.28 6.68
C PRO A 108 13.49 -0.30 6.63
N GLU A 109 14.22 -0.28 5.51
CA GLU A 109 15.46 0.51 5.38
C GLU A 109 15.22 1.93 4.88
N LYS A 110 14.25 2.13 3.98
CA LYS A 110 14.11 3.36 3.21
C LYS A 110 12.83 4.14 3.47
N LEU A 111 11.88 3.60 4.23
CA LEU A 111 10.57 4.25 4.45
C LEU A 111 10.71 5.65 5.04
N GLU A 112 11.50 5.80 6.11
CA GLU A 112 11.70 7.11 6.75
C GLU A 112 12.35 8.13 5.79
N SER A 113 13.24 7.68 4.88
CA SER A 113 13.83 8.54 3.85
C SER A 113 12.85 8.92 2.75
N LEU A 114 11.90 8.04 2.40
CA LEU A 114 10.84 8.36 1.44
C LEU A 114 9.86 9.39 2.01
N MET A 115 9.67 9.37 3.34
CA MET A 115 8.74 10.23 4.07
C MET A 115 9.23 11.67 4.26
N GLN A 116 10.53 11.91 4.10
CA GLN A 116 11.13 13.24 4.09
C GLN A 116 10.75 14.03 2.82
#